data_AF-A0A5N6B4Y1-F1
#
_entry.id   AF-A0A5N6B4Y1-F1
#
_cell.length_a   1.000
_cell.length_b   1.000
_cell.length_c   1.000
_cell.angle_alpha   90.00
_cell.angle_beta   90.00
_cell.angle_gamma   90.00
#
_symmetry.space_group_name_H-M   'P 1'
#
loop_
_entity.id
_entity.type
_entity.pdbx_description
1 polymer ?
#
loop_
_entity_poly.entity_id
_entity_poly.type
_entity_poly.pdbx_seq_one_letter_code
_entity_poly.pdbx_strand_id
1 'polypeptide(L)'
;MNVTQEQTRRAVRGYHEARFRGDATAAAAHLGEPFRFQSPFFSSDDRAGHLATLPGFVSIVTGVDLISELYGEAEATLVYDVHTATPAGTQRTAEHFRLDDGKIVSIMLVFDASPWQPMRAEIEPDLGR
;
A
#
# COMPACT_ATOMS: atom_id res chain seq x y z
N MET A 1 23.27 6.78 6.67
CA MET A 1 23.79 5.62 5.90
C MET A 1 23.13 5.64 4.54
N ASN A 2 23.81 5.29 3.44
CA ASN A 2 23.13 5.18 2.15
C ASN A 2 22.24 3.93 2.14
N VAL A 3 20.99 4.07 1.69
CA VAL A 3 20.07 2.95 1.53
C VAL A 3 20.54 2.10 0.35
N THR A 4 20.64 0.80 0.56
CA THR A 4 20.99 -0.17 -0.49
C THR A 4 19.72 -0.73 -1.14
N GLN A 5 19.84 -1.21 -2.38
CA GLN A 5 18.75 -1.90 -3.08
C GLN A 5 18.18 -3.08 -2.26
N GLU A 6 19.02 -3.81 -1.54
CA GLU A 6 18.61 -4.92 -0.67
C GLU A 6 17.82 -4.46 0.57
N GLN A 7 18.21 -3.33 1.18
CA GLN A 7 17.44 -2.72 2.26
C GLN A 7 16.07 -2.25 1.77
N THR A 8 16.03 -1.65 0.57
CA THR A 8 14.79 -1.25 -0.08
C THR A 8 13.88 -2.44 -0.36
N ARG A 9 14.42 -3.52 -0.94
CA ARG A 9 13.69 -4.76 -1.14
C ARG A 9 13.11 -5.30 0.15
N ARG A 10 13.91 -5.40 1.21
CA ARG A 10 13.46 -5.93 2.51
C ARG A 10 12.34 -5.09 3.11
N ALA A 11 12.45 -3.77 3.08
CA ALA A 11 11.42 -2.88 3.62
C ALA A 11 10.11 -3.00 2.84
N VAL A 12 10.18 -2.96 1.50
CA VAL A 12 9.03 -3.00 0.60
C VAL A 12 8.31 -4.35 0.65
N ARG A 13 9.05 -5.47 0.55
CA ARG A 13 8.48 -6.81 0.68
C ARG A 13 7.83 -7.03 2.04
N GLY A 14 8.55 -6.68 3.11
CA GLY A 14 8.07 -6.85 4.48
C GLY A 14 6.78 -6.07 4.73
N TYR A 15 6.73 -4.82 4.28
CA TYR A 15 5.52 -4.01 4.32
C TYR A 15 4.38 -4.64 3.50
N HIS A 16 4.61 -4.97 2.23
CA HIS A 16 3.59 -5.52 1.34
C HIS A 16 2.98 -6.81 1.89
N GLU A 17 3.82 -7.72 2.38
CA GLU A 17 3.37 -8.98 2.97
C GLU A 17 2.62 -8.78 4.30
N ALA A 18 3.10 -7.90 5.17
CA ALA A 18 2.40 -7.57 6.42
C ALA A 18 1.03 -6.93 6.15
N ARG A 19 0.97 -6.02 5.16
CA ARG A 19 -0.25 -5.36 4.70
C ARG A 19 -1.32 -6.37 4.32
N PHE A 20 -0.99 -7.32 3.45
CA PHE A 20 -1.95 -8.33 2.97
C PHE A 20 -2.27 -9.43 3.98
N ARG A 21 -1.47 -9.58 5.05
CA ARG A 21 -1.83 -10.39 6.23
C ARG A 21 -2.72 -9.65 7.24
N GLY A 22 -2.96 -8.35 7.05
CA GLY A 22 -3.64 -7.52 8.05
C GLY A 22 -2.82 -7.26 9.32
N ASP A 23 -1.50 -7.50 9.28
CA ASP A 23 -0.60 -7.25 10.41
C ASP A 23 -0.12 -5.80 10.41
N ALA A 24 -0.95 -4.91 10.97
CA ALA A 24 -0.67 -3.48 11.02
C ALA A 24 0.62 -3.15 11.79
N THR A 25 0.96 -3.93 12.83
CA THR A 25 2.18 -3.73 13.61
C THR A 25 3.43 -4.09 12.80
N ALA A 26 3.43 -5.22 12.11
CA ALA A 26 4.54 -5.58 11.22
C ALA A 26 4.65 -4.60 10.04
N ALA A 27 3.52 -4.15 9.47
CA ALA A 27 3.53 -3.15 8.41
C ALA A 27 4.15 -1.83 8.90
N ALA A 28 3.74 -1.35 10.09
CA ALA A 28 4.27 -0.14 10.71
C ALA A 28 5.79 -0.17 10.92
N ALA A 29 6.36 -1.35 11.20
CA ALA A 29 7.79 -1.51 11.40
C ALA A 29 8.63 -1.16 10.16
N HIS A 30 8.03 -1.12 8.97
CA HIS A 30 8.69 -0.75 7.71
C HIS A 30 8.50 0.72 7.32
N LEU A 31 7.63 1.46 8.02
CA LEU A 31 7.29 2.85 7.71
C LEU A 31 8.15 3.83 8.53
N GLY A 32 8.65 4.87 7.87
CA GLY A 32 9.46 5.95 8.45
C GLY A 32 8.64 7.19 8.76
N GLU A 33 9.30 8.23 9.27
CA GLU A 33 8.70 9.56 9.48
C GLU A 33 9.60 10.64 8.86
N PRO A 34 9.04 11.65 8.17
CA PRO A 34 7.61 11.83 7.86
C PRO A 34 7.09 10.76 6.89
N PHE A 35 5.78 10.51 6.91
CA PHE A 35 5.14 9.52 6.04
C PHE A 35 4.04 10.14 5.20
N ARG A 36 3.90 9.69 3.95
CA ARG A 36 2.81 10.11 3.07
C ARG A 36 2.27 8.95 2.25
N PHE A 37 0.95 8.80 2.25
CA PHE A 37 0.23 7.85 1.43
C PHE A 37 -0.70 8.57 0.45
N GLN A 38 -0.74 8.08 -0.78
CA GLN A 38 -1.68 8.53 -1.79
C GLN A 38 -2.26 7.34 -2.55
N SER A 39 -3.57 7.35 -2.74
CA SER A 39 -4.30 6.42 -3.60
C SER A 39 -5.38 7.18 -4.39
N PRO A 40 -6.01 6.53 -5.39
CA PRO A 40 -7.21 7.07 -6.04
C PRO A 40 -8.39 7.36 -5.10
N PHE A 41 -8.45 6.75 -3.90
CA PHE A 41 -9.56 6.94 -2.95
C PHE A 41 -9.29 8.01 -1.90
N PHE A 42 -8.07 8.07 -1.36
CA PHE A 42 -7.71 9.02 -0.30
C PHE A 42 -6.20 9.26 -0.23
N SER A 43 -5.83 10.28 0.54
CA SER A 43 -4.46 10.58 0.95
C SER A 43 -4.35 10.70 2.46
N SER A 44 -3.17 10.40 3.01
CA SER A 44 -2.84 10.59 4.41
C SER A 44 -1.40 11.09 4.54
N ASP A 45 -1.18 12.05 5.44
CA ASP A 45 0.15 12.61 5.74
C ASP A 45 0.73 12.03 7.04
N ASP A 46 0.18 10.91 7.53
CA ASP A 46 0.69 10.23 8.72
C ASP A 46 0.51 8.69 8.64
N ARG A 47 1.33 7.96 9.40
CA ARG A 47 1.32 6.49 9.39
C ARG A 47 0.04 5.91 9.99
N ALA A 48 -0.51 6.56 11.02
CA ALA A 48 -1.63 6.02 11.79
C ALA A 48 -2.92 6.04 10.97
N GLY A 49 -3.22 7.16 10.30
CA GLY A 49 -4.35 7.31 9.39
C GLY A 49 -4.30 6.30 8.25
N HIS A 50 -3.14 6.11 7.63
CA HIS A 50 -2.94 5.07 6.63
C HIS A 50 -3.18 3.65 7.17
N LEU A 51 -2.52 3.28 8.27
CA LEU A 51 -2.61 1.93 8.83
C LEU A 51 -4.01 1.59 9.38
N ALA A 52 -4.78 2.58 9.83
CA ALA A 52 -6.16 2.40 10.29
C ALA A 52 -7.09 1.86 9.19
N THR A 53 -6.75 2.06 7.91
CA THR A 53 -7.55 1.56 6.77
C THR A 53 -7.29 0.08 6.44
N LEU A 54 -6.20 -0.51 6.94
CA LEU A 54 -5.79 -1.87 6.56
C LEU A 54 -6.81 -2.95 6.92
N PRO A 55 -7.44 -2.98 8.11
CA PRO A 55 -8.42 -4.01 8.44
C PRO A 55 -9.61 -4.05 7.49
N GLY A 56 -10.13 -2.87 7.12
CA GLY A 56 -11.23 -2.75 6.16
C GLY A 56 -10.82 -3.24 4.77
N PHE A 57 -9.64 -2.81 4.30
CA PHE A 57 -9.11 -3.25 3.01
C PHE A 57 -8.89 -4.77 2.96
N VAL A 58 -8.24 -5.37 3.97
CA VAL A 58 -7.94 -6.81 3.99
C VAL A 58 -9.21 -7.65 4.05
N SER A 59 -10.28 -7.15 4.66
CA SER A 59 -11.56 -7.89 4.76
C SER A 59 -12.20 -8.23 3.42
N ILE A 60 -11.91 -7.44 2.37
CA ILE A 60 -12.45 -7.66 1.02
C ILE A 60 -11.48 -8.39 0.08
N VAL A 61 -10.22 -8.58 0.48
CA VAL A 61 -9.18 -9.20 -0.35
C VAL A 61 -9.23 -10.72 -0.21
N THR A 62 -9.25 -11.42 -1.35
CA THR A 62 -9.23 -12.89 -1.42
C THR A 62 -7.89 -13.45 -1.88
N GLY A 63 -7.03 -12.62 -2.46
CA GLY A 63 -5.69 -13.01 -2.90
C GLY A 63 -4.89 -11.83 -3.46
N VAL A 64 -3.59 -12.04 -3.58
CA VAL A 64 -2.68 -11.10 -4.25
C VAL A 64 -1.71 -11.87 -5.13
N ASP A 65 -1.64 -11.48 -6.40
CA ASP A 65 -0.70 -12.03 -7.37
C ASP A 65 0.32 -10.96 -7.72
N LEU A 66 1.56 -11.15 -7.28
CA LEU A 66 2.66 -10.25 -7.61
C LEU A 66 3.13 -10.52 -9.04
N ILE A 67 3.14 -9.46 -9.88
CA ILE A 67 3.49 -9.54 -11.29
C ILE A 67 4.94 -9.09 -11.53
N SER A 68 5.36 -7.99 -10.91
CA SER A 68 6.70 -7.42 -11.11
C SER A 68 7.20 -6.66 -9.89
N GLU A 69 8.51 -6.66 -9.71
CA GLU A 69 9.21 -5.90 -8.68
C GLU A 69 10.43 -5.21 -9.29
N LEU A 70 10.51 -3.89 -9.13
CA LEU A 70 11.65 -3.08 -9.55
C LEU A 70 12.18 -2.33 -8.34
N TYR A 71 13.49 -2.44 -8.09
CA TYR A 71 14.13 -1.85 -6.92
C TYR A 71 15.27 -0.91 -7.34
N GLY A 72 15.24 0.31 -6.82
CA GLY A 72 16.38 1.21 -6.76
C GLY A 72 16.97 1.25 -5.35
N GLU A 73 17.93 2.15 -5.13
CA GLU A 73 18.54 2.33 -3.81
C GLU A 73 17.57 2.90 -2.77
N ALA A 74 16.76 3.90 -3.14
CA ALA A 74 15.81 4.58 -2.25
C ALA A 74 14.38 4.62 -2.79
N GLU A 75 14.06 3.76 -3.75
CA GLU A 75 12.72 3.64 -4.32
C GLU A 75 12.43 2.22 -4.83
N ALA A 76 11.15 1.89 -4.93
CA ALA A 76 10.72 0.65 -5.55
C ALA A 76 9.40 0.83 -6.27
N THR A 77 9.12 -0.05 -7.24
CA THR A 77 7.79 -0.19 -7.83
C THR A 77 7.39 -1.65 -7.79
N LEU A 78 6.20 -1.93 -7.28
CA LEU A 78 5.55 -3.22 -7.41
C LEU A 78 4.40 -3.11 -8.41
N VAL A 79 4.20 -4.16 -9.20
CA VAL A 79 2.98 -4.35 -9.98
C VAL A 79 2.34 -5.65 -9.50
N TYR A 80 1.08 -5.59 -9.11
CA TYR A 80 0.35 -6.76 -8.60
C TYR A 80 -1.14 -6.65 -8.88
N ASP A 81 -1.79 -7.81 -8.88
CA ASP A 81 -3.22 -7.95 -8.90
C ASP A 81 -3.73 -8.19 -7.48
N VAL A 82 -4.76 -7.44 -7.09
CA VAL A 82 -5.54 -7.70 -5.87
C VAL A 82 -6.85 -8.33 -6.28
N HIS A 83 -7.08 -9.56 -5.84
CA HIS A 83 -8.37 -10.22 -6.01
C HIS A 83 -9.28 -9.85 -4.84
N THR A 84 -10.52 -9.47 -5.16
CA THR A 84 -11.48 -9.03 -4.17
C THR A 84 -12.77 -9.82 -4.26
N ALA A 85 -13.49 -9.93 -3.14
CA ALA A 85 -14.82 -10.52 -3.09
C ALA A 85 -15.93 -9.54 -3.52
N THR A 86 -15.58 -8.40 -4.13
CA THR A 86 -16.53 -7.36 -4.53
C THR A 86 -16.81 -7.42 -6.03
N PRO A 87 -17.88 -6.76 -6.51
CA PRO A 87 -18.11 -6.59 -7.95
C PRO A 87 -16.97 -5.91 -8.73
N ALA A 88 -16.01 -5.23 -8.06
CA ALA A 88 -14.84 -4.67 -8.72
C ALA A 88 -13.89 -5.78 -9.24
N GLY A 89 -13.97 -7.00 -8.69
CA GLY A 89 -13.22 -8.15 -9.14
C GLY A 89 -11.72 -8.01 -8.84
N THR A 90 -10.90 -7.98 -9.90
CA THR A 90 -9.44 -7.87 -9.77
C THR A 90 -8.98 -6.44 -10.03
N GLN A 91 -8.26 -5.86 -9.07
CA GLN A 91 -7.62 -4.56 -9.22
C GLN A 91 -6.14 -4.73 -9.56
N ARG A 92 -5.75 -4.33 -10.77
CA ARG A 92 -4.34 -4.19 -11.12
C ARG A 92 -3.78 -2.90 -10.55
N THR A 93 -2.72 -3.02 -9.78
CA THR A 93 -2.11 -1.91 -9.05
C THR A 93 -0.64 -1.80 -9.40
N ALA A 94 -0.20 -0.56 -9.67
CA ALA A 94 1.20 -0.18 -9.49
C ALA A 94 1.32 0.55 -8.15
N GLU A 95 2.27 0.13 -7.32
CA GLU A 95 2.58 0.77 -6.04
C GLU A 95 4.02 1.26 -6.08
N HIS A 96 4.21 2.57 -6.01
CA HIS A 96 5.52 3.21 -5.95
C HIS A 96 5.87 3.57 -4.51
N PHE A 97 7.11 3.30 -4.13
CA PHE A 97 7.65 3.54 -2.80
C PHE A 97 8.83 4.49 -2.86
N ARG A 98 8.92 5.40 -1.89
CA ARG A 98 10.17 6.11 -1.58
C ARG A 98 10.63 5.78 -0.18
N LEU A 99 11.93 5.64 -0.02
CA LEU A 99 12.55 5.30 1.25
C LEU A 99 13.52 6.40 1.71
N ASP A 100 13.58 6.55 3.02
CA ASP A 100 14.62 7.32 3.72
C ASP A 100 15.12 6.49 4.91
N ASP A 101 16.43 6.46 5.11
CA ASP A 101 17.12 5.64 6.12
C ASP A 101 16.61 4.18 6.22
N GLY A 102 16.31 3.56 5.07
CA GLY A 102 15.83 2.18 4.98
C GLY A 102 14.37 1.97 5.42
N LYS A 103 13.60 3.04 5.60
CA LYS A 103 12.17 3.03 5.91
C LYS A 103 11.36 3.65 4.79
N ILE A 104 10.15 3.15 4.57
CA ILE A 104 9.22 3.71 3.58
C ILE A 104 8.64 5.01 4.13
N VAL A 105 8.92 6.12 3.45
CA VAL A 105 8.39 7.45 3.78
C VAL A 105 7.31 7.92 2.82
N SER A 106 7.17 7.27 1.67
CA SER A 106 6.07 7.56 0.76
C SER A 106 5.57 6.32 0.03
N ILE A 107 4.26 6.23 -0.14
CA ILE A 107 3.56 5.22 -0.93
C ILE A 107 2.59 5.93 -1.87
N MET A 108 2.61 5.55 -3.15
CA MET A 108 1.64 5.99 -4.15
C MET A 108 1.06 4.78 -4.87
N LEU A 109 -0.26 4.61 -4.78
CA LEU A 109 -1.02 3.64 -5.55
C LEU A 109 -1.54 4.25 -6.85
N VAL A 110 -1.41 3.50 -7.93
CA VAL A 110 -2.01 3.79 -9.24
C VAL A 110 -2.80 2.56 -9.68
N PHE A 111 -4.11 2.73 -9.84
CA PHE A 111 -5.03 1.73 -10.38
C PHE A 111 -6.28 2.42 -10.94
N ASP A 112 -7.06 1.68 -11.74
CA ASP A 112 -8.36 2.15 -12.22
C ASP A 112 -9.40 2.07 -11.10
N ALA A 113 -9.89 3.22 -10.64
CA ALA A 113 -10.92 3.32 -9.62
C ALA A 113 -12.35 3.18 -10.18
N SER A 114 -12.52 3.14 -11.51
CA SER A 114 -13.84 3.09 -12.15
C SER A 114 -14.70 1.89 -11.72
N PRO A 115 -14.17 0.65 -11.60
CA PRO A 115 -14.95 -0.50 -11.14
C PRO A 115 -15.48 -0.38 -9.69
N TRP A 116 -14.88 0.51 -8.91
CA TRP A 116 -15.22 0.71 -7.50
C TRP A 116 -16.27 1.81 -7.26
N GLN A 117 -16.59 2.61 -8.29
CA GLN A 117 -17.58 3.70 -8.17
C GLN A 117 -18.93 3.27 -7.58
N PRO A 118 -19.51 2.10 -7.91
CA PRO A 118 -20.81 1.70 -7.35
C PRO A 118 -20.81 1.49 -5.83
N MET A 119 -19.63 1.30 -5.23
CA MET A 119 -19.41 0.96 -3.81
C MET A 119 -18.51 1.99 -3.12
N ARG A 120 -18.31 3.16 -3.72
CA ARG A 120 -17.35 4.18 -3.25
C ARG A 120 -17.59 4.60 -1.80
N ALA A 121 -18.85 4.73 -1.40
CA ALA A 121 -19.26 5.11 -0.05
C ALA A 121 -18.87 4.07 1.03
N GLU A 122 -18.58 2.83 0.64
CA GLU A 122 -18.19 1.74 1.54
C GLU A 122 -16.65 1.61 1.66
N ILE A 123 -15.91 2.26 0.75
CA ILE A 123 -14.45 2.09 0.59
C ILE A 123 -13.68 3.32 1.03
N GLU A 124 -14.25 4.51 0.82
CA GLU A 124 -13.66 5.73 1.34
C GLU A 124 -13.69 5.69 2.87
N PRO A 125 -12.55 5.81 3.56
CA PRO A 125 -12.56 5.89 5.01
C PRO A 125 -13.41 7.09 5.45
N ASP A 126 -14.25 6.90 6.47
CA ASP A 126 -14.98 8.01 7.10
C ASP A 126 -13.96 8.88 7.84
N LEU A 127 -13.38 9.82 7.11
CA LEU A 127 -12.36 10.73 7.62
C LEU A 127 -12.94 11.87 8.45
N GLY A 128 -14.24 11.85 8.78
CA GLY A 128 -14.90 12.84 9.63
C GLY A 128 -14.68 14.27 9.13
N ARG A 129 -15.57 14.76 8.28
CA ARG A 129 -15.58 16.20 7.94
C ARG A 129 -15.86 17.08 9.15
#